data_AF-A0A2H0ER63-F1
#
_entry.id   AF-A0A2H0ER63-F1
#
_cell.length_a   1.000
_cell.length_b   1.000
_cell.length_c   1.000
_cell.angle_alpha   90.00
_cell.angle_beta   90.00
_cell.angle_gamma   90.00
#
_symmetry.space_group_name_H-M   'P 1'
#
loop_
_entity.id
_entity.type
_entity.pdbx_description
1 polymer ?
#
loop_
_entity_poly.entity_id
_entity_poly.type
_entity_poly.pdbx_seq_one_letter_code
_entity_poly.pdbx_strand_id
1 'polypeptide(L)'
;MENSASQDLVKFLAGRRFATVMADPPWRFTNRTGKVAPEHRRLSRYDTLSLDDICALPVADHLEARAHCYLWVPNALLPDGLRVLAAWGFEYKSNIVWHKVRKDGGSDGRGVGFYFRNVTEIVLFGTRGKNART
;
A
#
# COMPACT_ATOMS: atom_id res chain seq x y z
N MET A 1 3.21 -20.54 18.69
CA MET A 1 2.40 -19.32 18.53
C MET A 1 2.93 -18.64 17.28
N GLU A 2 2.16 -18.66 16.19
CA GLU A 2 2.50 -17.87 15.00
C GLU A 2 2.54 -16.40 15.41
N ASN A 3 3.67 -15.74 15.17
CA ASN A 3 3.78 -14.30 15.39
C ASN A 3 2.99 -13.63 14.26
N SER A 4 1.96 -12.86 14.59
CA SER A 4 1.21 -12.13 13.56
C SER A 4 2.04 -10.96 13.03
N ALA A 5 1.80 -10.52 11.79
CA ALA A 5 2.50 -9.36 11.22
C ALA A 5 2.40 -8.11 12.12
N SER A 6 1.28 -7.93 12.82
CA SER A 6 1.12 -6.87 13.82
C SER A 6 2.07 -7.01 15.01
N GLN A 7 2.25 -8.23 15.54
CA GLN A 7 3.17 -8.48 16.65
C GLN A 7 4.63 -8.29 16.22
N ASP A 8 4.99 -8.72 15.01
CA ASP A 8 6.30 -8.47 14.41
C ASP A 8 6.56 -6.97 14.29
N LEU A 9 5.58 -6.20 13.79
CA LEU A 9 5.71 -4.76 13.64
C LEU A 9 5.92 -4.06 14.99
N VAL A 10 5.11 -4.36 16.00
CA VAL A 10 5.23 -3.76 17.34
C VAL A 10 6.60 -4.05 17.94
N LYS A 11 7.05 -5.31 17.84
CA LYS A 11 8.37 -5.72 18.34
C LYS A 11 9.50 -5.00 17.61
N PHE A 12 9.40 -4.88 16.29
CA PHE A 12 10.40 -4.19 15.47
C PHE A 12 10.47 -2.70 15.82
N LEU A 13 9.33 -2.03 15.96
CA LEU A 13 9.28 -0.59 16.22
C LEU A 13 9.69 -0.25 17.65
N ALA A 14 9.52 -1.16 18.61
CA ALA A 14 10.01 -1.03 19.99
C ALA A 14 9.61 0.31 20.65
N GLY A 15 8.34 0.71 20.47
CA GLY A 15 7.79 1.95 21.05
C GLY A 15 8.19 3.26 20.35
N ARG A 16 9.02 3.20 19.30
CA ARG A 16 9.37 4.39 18.50
C ARG A 16 8.14 4.95 17.81
N ARG A 17 8.14 6.28 17.64
CA ARG A 17 7.09 7.05 16.96
C ARG A 17 7.67 7.85 15.80
N PHE A 18 6.85 8.06 14.78
CA PHE A 18 7.28 8.68 13.52
C PHE A 18 6.29 9.74 13.06
N ALA A 19 6.81 10.84 12.50
CA ALA A 19 6.01 11.86 11.84
C ALA A 19 5.76 11.54 10.35
N THR A 20 6.48 10.57 9.78
CA THR A 20 6.38 10.18 8.36
C THR A 20 6.26 8.68 8.24
N VAL A 21 5.25 8.24 7.49
CA VAL A 21 5.10 6.85 7.04
C VAL A 21 5.25 6.80 5.53
N MET A 22 6.06 5.86 5.04
CA MET A 22 6.08 5.42 3.64
C MET A 22 5.86 3.91 3.66
N ALA A 23 4.82 3.42 3.01
CA ALA A 23 4.44 2.02 3.07
C ALA A 23 4.01 1.47 1.72
N ASP A 24 4.42 0.24 1.43
CA ASP A 24 3.92 -0.60 0.34
C ASP A 24 3.40 -1.92 0.96
N PRO A 25 2.13 -1.97 1.39
CA PRO A 25 1.59 -3.15 2.04
C PRO A 25 1.62 -4.39 1.13
N PRO A 26 1.72 -5.61 1.70
CA PRO A 26 1.73 -6.84 0.91
C PRO A 26 0.31 -7.21 0.44
N TRP A 27 -0.21 -6.46 -0.53
CA TRP A 27 -1.59 -6.54 -1.02
C TRP A 27 -1.97 -7.92 -1.56
N ARG A 28 -3.03 -8.51 -1.02
CA ARG A 28 -3.66 -9.71 -1.60
C ARG A 28 -4.71 -9.32 -2.64
N PHE A 29 -4.48 -9.69 -3.90
CA PHE A 29 -5.49 -9.56 -4.96
C PHE A 29 -6.48 -10.73 -4.90
N THR A 30 -7.77 -10.44 -4.99
CA THR A 30 -8.85 -11.43 -4.93
C THR A 30 -9.20 -12.07 -6.29
N ASN A 31 -8.57 -11.65 -7.39
CA ASN A 31 -8.93 -12.11 -8.73
C ASN A 31 -8.68 -13.61 -8.93
N ARG A 32 -9.77 -14.39 -8.90
CA ARG A 32 -9.84 -15.84 -9.10
C ARG A 32 -10.06 -16.28 -10.55
N THR A 33 -10.25 -15.36 -11.51
CA THR A 33 -10.58 -15.72 -12.90
C THR A 33 -9.85 -14.82 -13.91
N GLY A 34 -8.79 -15.35 -14.52
CA GLY A 34 -8.16 -14.75 -15.70
C GLY A 34 -6.69 -15.12 -15.87
N LYS A 35 -6.39 -16.00 -16.85
CA LYS A 35 -5.10 -16.37 -17.49
C LYS A 35 -3.84 -16.59 -16.65
N VAL A 36 -3.90 -16.49 -15.33
CA VAL A 36 -2.83 -16.89 -14.41
C VAL A 36 -3.47 -17.82 -13.39
N ALA A 37 -3.78 -19.04 -13.83
CA ALA A 37 -4.10 -20.12 -12.90
C ALA A 37 -2.95 -20.22 -11.86
N PRO A 38 -3.25 -20.50 -10.58
CA PRO A 38 -2.27 -20.65 -9.48
C PRO A 38 -1.13 -21.65 -9.75
N GLU A 39 -1.26 -22.42 -10.82
CA GLU A 39 -0.37 -23.51 -11.25
C GLU A 39 0.95 -23.01 -11.85
N HIS A 40 1.07 -21.73 -12.19
CA HIS A 40 2.33 -21.13 -12.63
C HIS A 40 3.25 -20.77 -11.46
N ARG A 41 3.90 -21.80 -10.89
CA ARG A 41 4.98 -21.80 -9.87
C ARG A 41 6.24 -20.97 -10.21
N ARG A 42 6.19 -20.05 -11.17
CA ARG A 42 7.38 -19.37 -11.73
C ARG A 42 7.89 -18.17 -10.92
N LEU A 43 7.21 -17.76 -9.85
CA LEU A 43 7.64 -16.64 -9.01
C LEU A 43 7.46 -17.02 -7.54
N SER A 44 8.54 -16.96 -6.76
CA SER A 44 8.44 -16.95 -5.30
C SER A 44 7.59 -15.75 -4.91
N ARG A 45 6.37 -15.99 -4.44
CA ARG A 45 5.51 -14.92 -3.95
C ARG A 45 5.80 -14.79 -2.46
N TYR A 46 6.15 -13.58 -2.03
CA TYR A 46 6.12 -13.24 -0.61
C TYR A 46 4.69 -13.36 -0.09
N ASP A 47 4.52 -13.66 1.19
CA ASP A 47 3.21 -13.77 1.80
C ASP A 47 2.44 -12.45 1.71
N THR A 48 1.14 -12.55 1.41
CA THR A 48 0.24 -11.39 1.27
C THR A 48 -0.76 -11.34 2.41
N LEU A 49 -1.13 -10.14 2.81
CA LEU A 49 -2.12 -9.90 3.86
C LEU A 49 -3.49 -9.61 3.25
N SER A 50 -4.55 -10.02 3.96
CA SER A 50 -5.90 -9.56 3.60
C SER A 50 -6.00 -8.06 3.86
N LEU A 51 -6.98 -7.40 3.23
CA LEU A 51 -7.24 -5.98 3.48
C LEU A 51 -7.48 -5.70 4.96
N ASP A 52 -8.24 -6.56 5.64
CA ASP A 52 -8.56 -6.41 7.05
C ASP A 52 -7.30 -6.54 7.93
N ASP A 53 -6.39 -7.47 7.58
CA ASP A 53 -5.11 -7.61 8.28
C ASP A 53 -4.21 -6.38 8.08
N ILE A 54 -4.18 -5.80 6.87
CA ILE A 54 -3.42 -4.57 6.59
C ILE A 54 -3.99 -3.39 7.40
N CYS A 55 -5.32 -3.24 7.41
CA CYS A 55 -6.00 -2.22 8.22
C CYS A 55 -5.73 -2.40 9.72
N ALA A 56 -5.62 -3.64 10.20
CA ALA A 56 -5.38 -3.98 11.60
C ALA A 56 -3.92 -3.83 12.05
N LEU A 57 -2.98 -3.48 11.15
CA LEU A 57 -1.62 -3.16 11.55
C LEU A 57 -1.63 -1.96 12.51
N PRO A 58 -0.91 -2.01 13.65
CA PRO A 58 -0.95 -1.00 14.69
C PRO A 58 -0.14 0.26 14.34
N VAL A 59 -0.16 0.70 13.08
CA VAL A 59 0.58 1.87 12.60
C VAL A 59 0.20 3.12 13.40
N ALA A 60 -1.08 3.30 13.71
CA ALA A 60 -1.60 4.47 14.42
C ALA A 60 -0.98 4.69 15.81
N ASP A 61 -0.56 3.61 16.48
CA ASP A 61 0.05 3.63 17.81
C ASP A 61 1.51 4.12 17.76
N HIS A 62 2.12 4.09 16.58
CA HIS A 62 3.50 4.48 16.32
C HIS A 62 3.62 5.80 15.56
N LEU A 63 2.57 6.60 15.52
CA LEU A 63 2.60 7.93 14.89
C LEU A 63 2.80 9.02 15.92
N GLU A 64 3.55 10.04 15.58
CA GLU A 64 3.52 11.32 16.29
C GLU A 64 2.14 11.97 16.21
N ALA A 65 1.88 12.96 17.09
CA ALA A 65 0.59 13.67 17.11
C ALA A 65 0.26 14.36 15.77
N ARG A 66 1.30 14.79 15.05
CA ARG A 66 1.22 15.33 13.69
C ARG A 66 2.08 14.48 12.79
N ALA A 67 1.47 13.87 11.78
CA ALA A 67 2.16 12.95 10.88
C ALA A 67 1.57 12.98 9.47
N HIS A 68 2.31 12.43 8.51
CA HIS A 68 1.81 12.19 7.16
C HIS A 68 2.21 10.80 6.64
N CYS A 69 1.45 10.29 5.69
CA CYS A 69 1.61 8.97 5.12
C CYS A 69 1.65 9.05 3.60
N TYR A 70 2.62 8.34 3.02
CA TYR A 70 2.72 8.00 1.62
C TYR A 70 2.44 6.50 1.49
N LEU A 71 1.25 6.15 1.00
CA LEU A 71 0.81 4.76 0.89
C LEU A 71 0.78 4.35 -0.57
N TRP A 72 1.65 3.40 -0.93
CA TRP A 72 1.67 2.82 -2.26
C TRP A 72 0.44 1.92 -2.45
N VAL A 73 -0.33 2.15 -3.52
CA VAL A 73 -1.57 1.42 -3.80
C VAL A 73 -1.63 1.04 -5.29
N PRO A 74 -1.83 -0.26 -5.62
CA PRO A 74 -2.08 -0.65 -7.00
C PRO A 74 -3.37 -0.01 -7.51
N ASN A 75 -3.44 0.39 -8.78
CA ASN A 75 -4.61 1.08 -9.35
C ASN A 75 -5.94 0.35 -9.09
N ALA A 76 -5.93 -0.99 -9.16
CA ALA A 76 -7.13 -1.81 -8.95
C ALA A 76 -7.62 -1.83 -7.48
N LEU A 77 -6.77 -1.45 -6.53
CA LEU A 77 -7.04 -1.45 -5.10
C LEU A 77 -7.17 -0.04 -4.54
N LEU A 78 -7.41 0.98 -5.38
CA LEU A 78 -7.58 2.37 -4.92
C LEU A 78 -8.62 2.51 -3.78
N PRO A 79 -9.82 1.91 -3.84
CA PRO A 79 -10.78 1.96 -2.73
C PRO A 79 -10.23 1.35 -1.43
N ASP A 80 -9.51 0.23 -1.54
CA ASP A 80 -8.90 -0.48 -0.42
C ASP A 80 -7.76 0.34 0.20
N GLY A 81 -6.96 1.01 -0.63
CA GLY A 81 -5.90 1.92 -0.18
C GLY A 81 -6.43 3.10 0.61
N LEU A 82 -7.55 3.69 0.18
CA LEU A 82 -8.24 4.75 0.93
C LEU A 82 -8.73 4.23 2.30
N ARG A 83 -9.25 2.99 2.34
CA ARG A 83 -9.67 2.33 3.58
C ARG A 83 -8.49 2.11 4.54
N VAL A 84 -7.34 1.65 4.05
CA VAL A 84 -6.12 1.47 4.86
C VAL A 84 -5.62 2.80 5.41
N LEU A 85 -5.54 3.83 4.57
CA LEU A 85 -5.10 5.16 4.97
C LEU A 85 -5.95 5.72 6.12
N ALA A 86 -7.28 5.58 6.00
CA ALA A 86 -8.22 5.97 7.03
C ALA A 86 -8.10 5.11 8.31
N ALA A 87 -7.94 3.79 8.17
CA ALA A 87 -7.78 2.87 9.31
C ALA A 87 -6.51 3.18 10.14
N TRP A 88 -5.44 3.62 9.48
CA TRP A 88 -4.20 4.05 10.15
C TRP A 88 -4.28 5.47 10.75
N GLY A 89 -5.43 6.15 10.61
CA GLY A 89 -5.68 7.45 11.22
C GLY A 89 -5.23 8.65 10.37
N PHE A 90 -5.07 8.47 9.06
CA PHE A 90 -4.76 9.56 8.13
C PHE A 90 -5.99 9.96 7.31
N GLU A 91 -6.18 11.27 7.15
CA GLU A 91 -7.14 11.81 6.21
C GLU A 91 -6.47 11.97 4.83
N TYR A 92 -7.08 11.41 3.78
CA TYR A 92 -6.60 11.57 2.41
C TYR A 92 -6.57 13.04 1.99
N LYS A 93 -5.51 13.46 1.29
CA LYS A 93 -5.35 14.84 0.79
C LYS A 93 -5.11 14.91 -0.71
N SER A 94 -4.22 14.07 -1.23
CA SER A 94 -3.85 14.04 -2.65
C SER A 94 -3.11 12.74 -2.96
N ASN A 95 -2.64 12.59 -4.19
CA ASN A 95 -1.86 11.43 -4.61
C ASN A 95 -0.72 11.83 -5.56
N ILE A 96 0.31 10.98 -5.59
CA ILE A 96 1.40 11.01 -6.57
C ILE A 96 1.14 9.87 -7.55
N VAL A 97 1.37 10.11 -8.84
CA VAL A 97 1.26 9.10 -9.89
C VAL A 97 2.66 8.76 -10.39
N TRP A 98 3.07 7.52 -10.20
CA TRP A 98 4.25 6.99 -10.86
C TRP A 98 3.88 6.55 -12.27
N HIS A 99 4.30 7.33 -13.28
CA HIS A 99 4.19 6.94 -14.68
C HIS A 99 5.37 6.08 -15.10
N LYS A 100 5.07 4.87 -15.59
CA LYS A 100 6.05 3.91 -16.10
C LYS A 100 6.31 4.23 -17.57
N VAL A 101 7.55 4.63 -17.84
CA VAL A 101 8.00 5.04 -19.16
C VAL A 101 9.08 4.09 -19.70
N ARG A 102 9.09 3.94 -21.02
CA ARG A 102 10.16 3.26 -21.77
C ARG A 102 11.34 4.23 -21.94
N LYS A 103 12.48 3.70 -22.40
CA LYS A 103 13.69 4.51 -22.65
C LYS A 103 13.50 5.62 -23.70
N ASP A 104 12.52 5.47 -24.59
CA ASP A 104 12.15 6.48 -25.59
C ASP A 104 11.16 7.53 -25.06
N GLY A 105 10.85 7.52 -23.75
CA GLY A 105 9.93 8.46 -23.10
C GLY A 105 8.44 8.14 -23.27
N GLY A 106 8.09 7.13 -24.09
CA GLY A 106 6.70 6.70 -24.23
C GLY A 106 6.21 5.84 -23.06
N SER A 107 4.89 5.74 -22.87
CA SER A 107 4.30 4.87 -21.85
C SER A 107 4.70 3.40 -22.00
N ASP A 108 4.82 2.70 -20.87
CA ASP A 108 5.09 1.27 -20.84
C ASP A 108 3.90 0.45 -21.36
N GLY A 109 3.93 0.05 -22.63
CA GLY A 109 2.87 -0.77 -23.24
C GLY A 109 2.75 -2.21 -22.70
N ARG A 110 3.61 -2.62 -21.76
CA ARG A 110 3.66 -4.00 -21.23
C ARG A 110 2.90 -4.17 -19.92
N GLY A 111 2.23 -3.12 -19.43
CA GLY A 111 1.43 -3.14 -18.23
C GLY A 111 0.46 -4.32 -18.14
N VAL A 112 0.39 -4.96 -16.98
CA VAL A 112 -0.61 -5.99 -16.68
C VAL A 112 -1.88 -5.34 -16.13
N GLY A 113 -3.04 -5.67 -16.70
CA GLY A 113 -4.34 -5.18 -16.24
C GLY A 113 -5.48 -5.84 -16.99
N PHE A 114 -6.64 -5.93 -16.35
CA PHE A 114 -7.81 -6.64 -16.90
C PHE A 114 -8.59 -5.80 -17.90
N TYR A 115 -8.78 -4.50 -17.61
CA TYR A 115 -9.54 -3.58 -18.45
C TYR A 115 -8.64 -2.66 -19.28
N PHE A 116 -7.55 -2.17 -18.68
CA PHE A 116 -6.57 -1.29 -19.32
C PHE A 116 -5.15 -1.80 -19.06
N ARG A 117 -4.21 -1.39 -19.91
CA ARG A 117 -2.78 -1.62 -19.67
C ARG A 117 -2.31 -0.64 -18.58
N ASN A 118 -1.96 -1.17 -17.40
CA ASN A 118 -1.47 -0.35 -16.31
C ASN A 118 -0.06 0.19 -16.64
N VAL A 119 0.00 1.47 -16.98
CA VAL A 119 1.26 2.22 -17.18
C VAL A 119 1.56 3.15 -16.01
N THR A 120 0.73 3.12 -14.97
CA THR A 120 0.85 3.96 -13.79
C THR A 120 0.64 3.15 -12.52
N GLU A 121 1.19 3.63 -11.41
CA GLU A 121 0.84 3.25 -10.04
C GLU A 121 0.67 4.49 -9.18
N ILE A 122 -0.07 4.36 -8.07
CA ILE A 122 -0.50 5.50 -7.25
C ILE A 122 0.15 5.39 -5.87
N VAL A 123 0.63 6.53 -5.36
CA VAL A 123 0.97 6.71 -3.95
C VAL A 123 -0.03 7.70 -3.36
N LEU A 124 -0.90 7.23 -2.47
CA LEU A 124 -1.81 8.09 -1.73
C LEU A 124 -1.03 8.91 -0.71
N PHE A 125 -1.42 10.16 -0.54
CA PHE A 125 -0.88 11.05 0.48
C PHE A 125 -1.99 11.44 1.46
N GLY A 126 -1.74 11.18 2.75
CA GLY A 126 -2.66 11.51 3.83
C GLY A 126 -1.97 12.15 5.02
N THR A 127 -2.73 12.90 5.81
CA THR A 127 -2.22 13.63 6.98
C THR A 127 -3.02 13.33 8.23
N ARG A 128 -2.36 13.38 9.39
CA ARG A 128 -2.95 13.27 10.73
C ARG A 128 -2.61 14.50 11.56
N GLY A 129 -3.57 14.94 12.37
CA GLY A 129 -3.40 16.07 13.30
C GLY A 129 -3.69 17.43 12.68
N LYS A 130 -3.82 18.46 13.52
CA LYS A 130 -4.12 19.83 13.08
C LYS A 130 -2.88 20.47 12.43
N ASN A 131 -3.11 21.27 11.38
CA ASN A 131 -2.06 22.04 10.70
C ASN A 131 -0.85 21.18 10.28
N ALA A 132 -1.10 19.94 9.84
CA ALA A 132 -0.10 19.09 9.21
C ALA A 132 0.31 19.74 7.89
N ARG A 133 1.53 20.28 7.84
CA ARG A 133 2.20 20.77 6.64
C ARG A 133 3.48 19.95 6.49
N THR A 134 3.71 19.44 5.29
CA THR A 134 4.97 18.81 4.86
C THR A 134 6.03 19.87 4.62
#